data_AF-A0A2V2Q4X2-F1
#
_entry.id   AF-A0A2V2Q4X2-F1
#
_cell.length_a   1.000
_cell.length_b   1.000
_cell.length_c   1.000
_cell.angle_alpha   90.00
_cell.angle_beta   90.00
_cell.angle_gamma   90.00
#
_symmetry.space_group_name_H-M   'P 1'
#
loop_
_entity.id
_entity.type
_entity.pdbx_description
1 polymer ?
#
loop_
_entity_poly.entity_id
_entity_poly.type
_entity_poly.pdbx_seq_one_letter_code
_entity_poly.pdbx_strand_id
1 'polypeptide(L)'
;MVTVQRWSGREARLLRDALRMSLRDFAAYLGVSDRTVSNWEAGGAGYQPRAESQGILDTALGRAPDDARTRFAEALGMSDKAAPVTGRIEVDSHKFLPVFIGVERAGRLREYLTPSEGAQWLESSSTRLDHPEAQSCVLHVFACGVAVFHLVQPHEPAALTDLAVWRYRSYASDLPWARDRIRELLEGDHAGAPNPEYVLSLYCLTSGPWAGDAYDTALRLLSTPSVLVDRGAPGGPAPLACTVEESLLATGFDHPDIVSFGVRGVSTAYAGWSGVAYASHSSERSLTTDELVACELTVQALWCFTRHIQQMVEDGQDPSMPERYGWRFLRAAASRLTTARAQETAQHVLMREAIMKTSGLAERLRTAQEALRESAG
;
A
#
# COMPACT_ATOMS: atom_id res chain seq x y z
N MET A 1 15.30 9.48 19.70
CA MET A 1 15.33 9.27 21.17
C MET A 1 15.07 7.78 21.41
N VAL A 2 16.08 7.06 21.92
CA VAL A 2 15.97 5.61 22.19
C VAL A 2 15.17 5.44 23.47
N THR A 3 14.08 4.67 23.44
CA THR A 3 13.23 4.43 24.62
C THR A 3 13.12 2.94 24.83
N VAL A 4 13.58 2.44 25.99
CA VAL A 4 13.47 1.03 26.35
C VAL A 4 12.18 0.87 27.16
N GLN A 5 11.20 0.13 26.63
CA GLN A 5 9.92 -0.07 27.32
C GLN A 5 10.06 -0.89 28.60
N ARG A 6 11.05 -1.80 28.66
CA ARG A 6 11.35 -2.62 29.83
C ARG A 6 12.77 -3.13 29.78
N TRP A 7 13.56 -2.89 30.82
CA TRP A 7 14.93 -3.37 30.92
C TRP A 7 14.97 -4.85 31.29
N SER A 8 15.85 -5.60 30.64
CA SER A 8 16.35 -6.91 31.04
C SER A 8 17.86 -6.86 31.26
N GLY A 9 18.42 -7.97 31.74
CA GLY A 9 19.86 -8.17 31.86
C GLY A 9 20.63 -7.96 30.54
N ARG A 10 19.98 -8.28 29.40
CA ARG A 10 20.55 -8.02 28.07
C ARG A 10 20.68 -6.53 27.81
N GLU A 11 19.61 -5.76 27.97
CA GLU A 11 19.67 -4.31 27.72
C GLU A 11 20.60 -3.59 28.70
N ALA A 12 20.67 -4.04 29.96
CA ALA A 12 21.62 -3.48 30.93
C ALA A 12 23.09 -3.69 30.50
N ARG A 13 23.43 -4.88 30.00
CA ARG A 13 24.77 -5.17 29.43
C ARG A 13 25.06 -4.28 28.22
N LEU A 14 24.10 -4.16 27.31
CA LEU A 14 24.26 -3.35 26.10
C LEU A 14 24.48 -1.87 26.43
N LEU A 15 23.78 -1.33 27.44
CA LEU A 15 24.00 0.05 27.90
C LEU A 15 25.40 0.24 28.48
N ARG A 16 25.86 -0.72 29.28
CA ARG A 16 27.23 -0.70 29.84
C ARG A 16 28.28 -0.68 28.74
N ASP A 17 28.15 -1.58 27.77
CA ASP A 17 29.10 -1.69 26.65
C ASP A 17 29.06 -0.43 25.76
N ALA A 18 27.88 0.15 25.56
CA ALA A 18 27.72 1.41 24.81
C ALA A 18 28.36 2.62 25.52
N LEU A 19 28.33 2.65 26.86
CA LEU A 19 29.03 3.60 27.71
C LEU A 19 30.53 3.30 27.86
N ARG A 20 31.00 2.15 27.34
CA ARG A 20 32.40 1.67 27.41
C ARG A 20 32.92 1.55 28.85
N MET A 21 32.03 1.18 29.78
CA MET A 21 32.37 1.02 31.19
C MET A 21 32.68 -0.44 31.53
N SER A 22 33.63 -0.65 32.45
CA SER A 22 33.77 -1.95 33.10
C SER A 22 32.54 -2.25 33.96
N LEU A 23 32.33 -3.52 34.31
CA LEU A 23 31.20 -3.90 35.18
C LEU A 23 31.21 -3.16 36.52
N ARG A 24 32.40 -2.95 37.09
CA ARG A 24 32.61 -2.21 38.35
C ARG A 24 32.32 -0.72 38.19
N ASP A 25 32.81 -0.10 37.12
CA ASP A 25 32.58 1.33 36.86
C ASP A 25 31.11 1.61 36.57
N PHE A 26 30.44 0.69 35.89
CA PHE A 26 29.01 0.79 35.61
C PHE A 26 28.17 0.61 36.87
N ALA A 27 28.51 -0.36 37.73
CA ALA A 27 27.84 -0.52 39.03
C ALA A 27 27.98 0.74 39.90
N ALA A 28 29.19 1.32 39.94
CA ALA A 28 29.43 2.60 40.61
C ALA A 28 28.64 3.76 39.99
N TYR A 29 28.58 3.84 38.65
CA TYR A 29 27.81 4.86 37.93
C TYR A 29 26.30 4.78 38.21
N LEU A 30 25.76 3.56 38.33
CA LEU A 30 24.35 3.33 38.66
C LEU A 30 24.05 3.43 40.17
N GLY A 31 25.07 3.45 41.03
CA GLY A 31 24.89 3.46 42.49
C GLY A 31 24.41 2.12 43.06
N VAL A 32 24.71 0.99 42.40
CA VAL A 32 24.33 -0.37 42.84
C VAL A 32 25.58 -1.24 43.03
N SER A 33 25.44 -2.42 43.66
CA SER A 33 26.57 -3.33 43.85
C SER A 33 26.98 -4.05 42.56
N ASP A 34 28.27 -4.35 42.38
CA ASP A 34 28.80 -5.16 41.27
C ASP A 34 28.07 -6.51 41.14
N ARG A 35 27.73 -7.13 42.29
CA ARG A 35 26.96 -8.39 42.34
C ARG A 35 25.57 -8.23 41.74
N THR A 36 24.94 -7.08 41.94
CA THR A 36 23.61 -6.77 41.40
C THR A 36 23.66 -6.71 39.87
N VAL A 37 24.59 -5.96 39.30
CA VAL A 37 24.77 -5.84 37.84
C VAL A 37 25.16 -7.19 37.23
N SER A 38 26.08 -7.93 37.87
CA SER A 38 26.50 -9.25 37.41
C SER A 38 25.35 -10.24 37.34
N ASN A 39 24.45 -10.26 38.34
CA ASN A 39 23.26 -11.11 38.33
C ASN A 39 22.30 -10.75 37.21
N TRP A 40 22.15 -9.46 36.89
CA TRP A 40 21.32 -9.02 35.77
C TRP A 40 21.90 -9.54 34.46
N GLU A 41 23.15 -9.22 34.16
CA GLU A 41 23.80 -9.61 32.90
C GLU A 41 23.86 -11.12 32.71
N ALA A 42 24.12 -11.89 33.77
CA ALA A 42 24.14 -13.35 33.72
C ALA A 42 22.78 -13.95 33.36
N GLY A 43 21.69 -13.30 33.75
CA GLY A 43 20.33 -13.72 33.42
C GLY A 43 19.81 -13.25 32.06
N GLY A 44 20.58 -12.42 31.35
CA GLY A 44 20.30 -12.02 29.96
C GLY A 44 18.87 -11.49 29.76
N ALA A 45 18.22 -11.89 28.66
CA ALA A 45 16.86 -11.45 28.33
C ALA A 45 15.78 -12.02 29.28
N GLY A 46 16.08 -13.11 29.99
CA GLY A 46 15.14 -13.76 30.93
C GLY A 46 15.14 -13.12 32.33
N TYR A 47 16.09 -12.23 32.62
CA TYR A 47 16.18 -11.56 33.92
C TYR A 47 15.63 -10.15 33.84
N GLN A 48 14.73 -9.84 34.78
CA GLN A 48 14.09 -8.55 34.87
C GLN A 48 14.50 -7.81 36.16
N PRO A 49 15.24 -6.70 36.06
CA PRO A 49 15.52 -5.82 37.19
C PRO A 49 14.22 -5.31 37.82
N ARG A 50 14.22 -5.14 39.15
CA ARG A 50 13.10 -4.58 39.92
C ARG A 50 12.82 -3.13 39.52
N ALA A 51 11.63 -2.63 39.84
CA ALA A 51 11.15 -1.31 39.44
C ALA A 51 12.13 -0.16 39.78
N GLU A 52 12.75 -0.20 40.97
CA GLU A 52 13.77 0.79 41.36
C GLU A 52 14.97 0.79 40.41
N SER A 53 15.46 -0.39 40.03
CA SER A 53 16.59 -0.56 39.11
C SER A 53 16.25 -0.20 37.66
N GLN A 54 14.99 -0.39 37.25
CA GLN A 54 14.51 0.08 35.94
C GLN A 54 14.64 1.60 35.82
N GLY A 55 14.17 2.35 36.83
CA GLY A 55 14.25 3.80 36.85
C GLY A 55 15.70 4.34 36.90
N ILE A 56 16.60 3.61 37.55
CA ILE A 56 18.05 3.92 37.54
C ILE A 56 18.62 3.76 36.12
N LEU A 57 18.28 2.68 35.40
CA LEU A 57 18.74 2.44 34.03
C LEU A 57 18.14 3.44 33.03
N ASP A 58 16.89 3.83 33.21
CA ASP A 58 16.27 4.91 32.42
C ASP A 58 17.01 6.24 32.61
N THR A 59 17.35 6.57 33.85
CA THR A 59 18.13 7.77 34.17
C THR A 59 19.54 7.71 33.58
N ALA A 60 20.17 6.53 33.62
CA ALA A 60 21.48 6.30 33.04
C ALA A 60 21.48 6.49 31.51
N LEU A 61 20.49 5.93 30.81
CA LEU A 61 20.31 6.14 29.36
C LEU A 61 19.97 7.60 29.04
N GLY A 62 19.12 8.24 29.86
CA GLY A 62 18.74 9.65 29.74
C GLY A 62 19.87 10.64 30.01
N ARG A 63 20.98 10.21 30.63
CA ARG A 63 22.20 11.00 30.86
C ARG A 63 23.37 10.60 29.96
N ALA A 64 23.27 9.49 29.23
CA ALA A 64 24.31 9.04 28.33
C ALA A 64 24.57 10.08 27.22
N PRO A 65 25.83 10.29 26.82
CA PRO A 65 26.17 11.14 25.67
C PRO A 65 25.62 10.56 24.37
N ASP A 66 25.42 11.41 23.37
CA ASP A 66 24.73 11.03 22.13
C ASP A 66 25.41 9.88 21.38
N ASP A 67 26.75 9.83 21.40
CA ASP A 67 27.52 8.73 20.79
C ASP A 67 27.25 7.38 21.47
N ALA A 68 27.10 7.37 22.80
CA ALA A 68 26.73 6.18 23.56
C ALA A 68 25.28 5.78 23.32
N ARG A 69 24.35 6.73 23.17
CA ARG A 69 22.96 6.42 22.80
C ARG A 69 22.85 5.81 21.41
N THR A 70 23.64 6.29 20.46
CA THR A 70 23.71 5.72 19.10
C THR A 70 24.24 4.29 19.12
N ARG A 71 25.38 4.04 19.79
CA ARG A 71 25.90 2.67 19.96
C ARG A 71 24.92 1.73 20.66
N PHE A 72 24.20 2.25 21.66
CA PHE A 72 23.17 1.49 22.37
C PHE A 72 21.98 1.14 21.47
N ALA A 73 21.52 2.08 20.63
CA ALA A 73 20.48 1.85 19.62
C ALA A 73 20.91 0.78 18.61
N GLU A 74 22.14 0.88 18.10
CA GLU A 74 22.73 -0.10 17.17
C GLU A 74 22.77 -1.50 17.78
N ALA A 75 23.23 -1.61 19.03
CA ALA A 75 23.34 -2.88 19.71
C ALA A 75 21.98 -3.50 20.09
N LEU A 76 20.93 -2.68 20.23
CA LEU A 76 19.54 -3.12 20.37
C LEU A 76 18.91 -3.60 19.06
N GLY A 77 19.60 -3.45 17.92
CA GLY A 77 19.00 -3.65 16.59
C GLY A 77 17.98 -2.57 16.22
N MET A 78 18.02 -1.42 16.90
CA MET A 78 17.17 -0.25 16.65
C MET A 78 17.86 0.79 15.74
N SER A 79 19.10 0.56 15.33
CA SER A 79 19.65 1.26 14.18
C SER A 79 18.93 0.78 12.93
N ASP A 80 18.52 1.72 12.08
CA ASP A 80 18.22 1.51 10.66
C ASP A 80 19.43 0.89 9.95
N LYS A 81 19.73 -0.37 10.25
CA LYS A 81 20.62 -1.18 9.45
C LYS A 81 19.74 -1.78 8.37
N ALA A 82 19.37 -0.92 7.44
CA ALA A 82 19.17 -1.35 6.07
C ALA A 82 20.35 -2.27 5.72
N ALA A 83 20.02 -3.44 5.18
CA ALA A 83 20.99 -4.28 4.49
C ALA A 83 21.84 -3.41 3.53
N PRO A 84 23.09 -3.79 3.23
CA PRO A 84 23.91 -3.01 2.31
C PRO A 84 23.13 -2.75 1.02
N VAL A 85 22.78 -1.48 0.79
CA VAL A 85 22.03 -1.02 -0.38
C VAL A 85 22.92 -1.22 -1.59
N THR A 86 22.78 -2.37 -2.23
CA THR A 86 23.06 -2.48 -3.66
C THR A 86 22.03 -1.61 -4.35
N GLY A 87 22.44 -0.45 -4.87
CA GLY A 87 21.58 0.63 -5.34
C GLY A 87 20.75 0.33 -6.59
N ARG A 88 19.93 -0.71 -6.53
CA ARG A 88 18.93 -1.07 -7.53
C ARG A 88 17.55 -0.77 -6.98
N ILE A 89 16.70 -0.25 -7.83
CA ILE A 89 15.28 -0.11 -7.54
C ILE A 89 14.66 -1.47 -7.83
N GLU A 90 13.96 -2.05 -6.87
CA GLU A 90 13.19 -3.28 -7.04
C GLU A 90 11.76 -3.00 -6.59
N VAL A 91 10.80 -3.32 -7.45
CA VAL A 91 9.40 -2.99 -7.21
C VAL A 91 8.48 -4.05 -7.82
N ASP A 92 7.47 -4.44 -7.05
CA ASP A 92 6.35 -5.21 -7.58
C ASP A 92 5.24 -4.24 -8.02
N SER A 93 4.96 -4.21 -9.33
CA SER A 93 3.85 -3.44 -9.90
C SER A 93 2.58 -4.28 -9.91
N HIS A 94 1.64 -3.96 -9.03
CA HIS A 94 0.28 -4.49 -9.03
C HIS A 94 -0.61 -3.58 -9.89
N LYS A 95 -1.18 -4.12 -10.96
CA LYS A 95 -2.10 -3.36 -11.84
C LYS A 95 -3.52 -3.87 -11.70
N PHE A 96 -4.47 -2.93 -11.66
CA PHE A 96 -5.90 -3.21 -11.64
C PHE A 96 -6.55 -2.66 -12.91
N LEU A 97 -7.18 -3.54 -13.69
CA LEU A 97 -7.89 -3.19 -14.91
C LEU A 97 -9.36 -3.58 -14.75
N PRO A 98 -10.19 -2.68 -14.22
CA PRO A 98 -11.60 -2.96 -13.98
C PRO A 98 -12.45 -2.74 -15.24
N VAL A 99 -13.51 -3.54 -15.37
CA VAL A 99 -14.44 -3.52 -16.49
C VAL A 99 -15.83 -3.93 -16.02
N PHE A 100 -16.85 -3.14 -16.36
CA PHE A 100 -18.24 -3.49 -16.09
C PHE A 100 -18.74 -4.44 -17.17
N ILE A 101 -19.06 -5.68 -16.79
CA ILE A 101 -19.53 -6.74 -17.69
C ILE A 101 -21.04 -6.99 -17.59
N GLY A 102 -21.71 -6.37 -16.61
CA GLY A 102 -23.13 -6.58 -16.33
C GLY A 102 -23.39 -7.71 -15.33
N VAL A 103 -24.45 -7.54 -14.53
CA VAL A 103 -24.79 -8.43 -13.40
C VAL A 103 -25.06 -9.86 -13.85
N GLU A 104 -25.81 -10.05 -14.94
CA GLU A 104 -26.15 -11.39 -15.43
C GLU A 104 -24.91 -12.14 -15.94
N ARG A 105 -24.07 -11.46 -16.71
CA ARG A 105 -22.83 -12.03 -17.25
C ARG A 105 -21.86 -12.38 -16.12
N ALA A 106 -21.71 -11.50 -15.14
CA ALA A 106 -20.92 -11.80 -13.94
C ALA A 106 -21.50 -12.98 -13.16
N GLY A 107 -22.81 -13.10 -13.04
CA GLY A 107 -23.48 -14.25 -12.42
C GLY A 107 -23.09 -15.56 -13.08
N ARG A 108 -23.25 -15.66 -14.40
CA ARG A 108 -22.90 -16.86 -15.18
C ARG A 108 -21.41 -17.20 -15.08
N LEU A 109 -20.54 -16.20 -15.24
CA LEU A 109 -19.10 -16.44 -15.20
C LEU A 109 -18.68 -16.98 -13.82
N ARG A 110 -19.22 -16.41 -12.73
CA ARG A 110 -18.91 -16.82 -11.35
C ARG A 110 -19.30 -18.27 -11.01
N GLU A 111 -20.22 -18.91 -11.74
CA GLU A 111 -20.59 -20.32 -11.53
C GLU A 111 -19.40 -21.26 -11.75
N TYR A 112 -18.42 -20.84 -12.55
CA TYR A 112 -17.23 -21.64 -12.90
C TYR A 112 -15.95 -21.16 -12.20
N LEU A 113 -16.04 -20.13 -11.35
CA LEU A 113 -14.89 -19.53 -10.67
C LEU A 113 -14.82 -19.94 -9.20
N THR A 114 -13.63 -19.86 -8.61
CA THR A 114 -13.43 -20.12 -7.18
C THR A 114 -13.98 -18.94 -6.36
N PRO A 115 -14.91 -19.13 -5.42
CA PRO A 115 -15.37 -18.05 -4.55
C PRO A 115 -14.21 -17.43 -3.77
N SER A 116 -14.15 -16.09 -3.71
CA SER A 116 -13.10 -15.39 -2.97
C SER A 116 -13.38 -15.44 -1.46
N GLU A 117 -12.36 -15.75 -0.67
CA GLU A 117 -12.41 -15.62 0.79
C GLU A 117 -12.09 -14.17 1.19
N GLY A 118 -12.82 -13.58 2.15
CA GLY A 118 -12.40 -12.33 2.80
C GLY A 118 -13.26 -11.07 2.63
N ALA A 119 -14.23 -11.01 1.70
CA ALA A 119 -15.14 -9.86 1.56
C ALA A 119 -16.61 -10.30 1.62
N GLN A 120 -17.13 -10.60 2.81
CA GLN A 120 -18.49 -11.12 3.01
C GLN A 120 -19.61 -10.26 2.40
N TRP A 121 -19.37 -8.98 2.15
CA TRP A 121 -20.41 -8.04 1.70
C TRP A 121 -20.37 -7.70 0.21
N LEU A 122 -19.22 -7.83 -0.44
CA LEU A 122 -19.04 -7.61 -1.87
C LEU A 122 -18.58 -8.93 -2.48
N GLU A 123 -19.56 -9.81 -2.69
CA GLU A 123 -19.34 -11.17 -3.16
C GLU A 123 -18.54 -11.18 -4.47
N SER A 124 -17.45 -11.94 -4.50
CA SER A 124 -16.64 -12.14 -5.69
C SER A 124 -16.21 -13.59 -5.84
N SER A 125 -15.87 -13.96 -7.06
CA SER A 125 -15.17 -15.21 -7.37
C SER A 125 -13.97 -14.87 -8.25
N SER A 126 -12.95 -15.72 -8.27
CA SER A 126 -11.72 -15.47 -9.00
C SER A 126 -11.18 -16.70 -9.72
N THR A 127 -10.39 -16.46 -10.76
CA THR A 127 -9.57 -17.48 -11.41
C THR A 127 -8.21 -16.91 -11.83
N ARG A 128 -7.22 -17.77 -11.96
CA ARG A 128 -5.91 -17.41 -12.52
C ARG A 128 -5.97 -17.48 -14.04
N LEU A 129 -5.27 -16.55 -14.69
CA LEU A 129 -5.16 -16.47 -16.14
C LEU A 129 -3.70 -16.35 -16.54
N ASP A 130 -3.39 -16.78 -17.76
CA ASP A 130 -2.07 -16.57 -18.35
C ASP A 130 -2.01 -15.19 -19.00
N HIS A 131 -0.96 -14.44 -18.65
CA HIS A 131 -0.61 -13.15 -19.23
C HIS A 131 0.81 -13.22 -19.79
N PRO A 132 1.09 -12.73 -21.01
CA PRO A 132 2.39 -12.88 -21.65
C PRO A 132 3.54 -12.19 -20.90
N GLU A 133 3.24 -11.08 -20.22
CA GLU A 133 4.24 -10.21 -19.57
C GLU A 133 4.08 -10.10 -18.05
N ALA A 134 3.13 -10.82 -17.43
CA ALA A 134 2.91 -10.72 -15.99
C ALA A 134 3.30 -12.03 -15.30
N GLN A 135 3.95 -11.90 -14.13
CA GLN A 135 4.30 -13.04 -13.30
C GLN A 135 3.06 -13.76 -12.78
N SER A 136 2.01 -13.00 -12.46
CA SER A 136 0.70 -13.55 -12.14
C SER A 136 -0.41 -12.65 -12.69
N CYS A 137 -1.51 -13.27 -13.07
CA CYS A 137 -2.74 -12.59 -13.41
C CYS A 137 -3.92 -13.32 -12.76
N VAL A 138 -4.72 -12.57 -11.99
CA VAL A 138 -5.96 -13.06 -11.40
C VAL A 138 -7.11 -12.21 -11.90
N LEU A 139 -8.15 -12.87 -12.41
CA LEU A 139 -9.42 -12.23 -12.71
C LEU A 139 -10.34 -12.34 -11.50
N HIS A 140 -10.76 -11.21 -10.95
CA HIS A 140 -11.78 -11.13 -9.90
C HIS A 140 -13.11 -10.70 -10.51
N VAL A 141 -14.18 -11.44 -10.28
CA VAL A 141 -15.52 -11.15 -10.80
C VAL A 141 -16.46 -10.93 -9.62
N PHE A 142 -16.92 -9.70 -9.49
CA PHE A 142 -17.82 -9.23 -8.45
C PHE A 142 -19.29 -9.42 -8.86
N ALA A 143 -20.12 -9.81 -7.90
CA ALA A 143 -21.54 -10.09 -8.11
C ALA A 143 -22.33 -8.87 -8.63
N CYS A 144 -21.85 -7.65 -8.38
CA CYS A 144 -22.42 -6.40 -8.89
C CYS A 144 -22.18 -6.16 -10.39
N GLY A 145 -21.51 -7.08 -11.10
CA GLY A 145 -21.31 -6.96 -12.55
C GLY A 145 -19.97 -6.41 -12.98
N VAL A 146 -18.99 -6.32 -12.07
CA VAL A 146 -17.64 -5.81 -12.38
C VAL A 146 -16.64 -6.96 -12.39
N ALA A 147 -15.79 -7.00 -13.39
CA ALA A 147 -14.59 -7.81 -13.43
C ALA A 147 -13.36 -6.91 -13.23
N VAL A 148 -12.34 -7.39 -12.52
CA VAL A 148 -11.07 -6.69 -12.31
C VAL A 148 -9.93 -7.66 -12.59
N PHE A 149 -9.10 -7.34 -13.59
CA PHE A 149 -7.83 -8.03 -13.75
C PHE A 149 -6.83 -7.45 -12.77
N HIS A 150 -6.20 -8.33 -11.99
CA HIS A 150 -5.06 -8.00 -11.14
C HIS A 150 -3.80 -8.64 -11.74
N LEU A 151 -2.91 -7.80 -12.28
CA LEU A 151 -1.61 -8.23 -12.81
C LEU A 151 -0.51 -7.93 -11.79
N VAL A 152 0.46 -8.84 -11.65
CA VAL A 152 1.69 -8.61 -10.88
C VAL A 152 2.89 -8.68 -11.80
N GLN A 153 3.64 -7.58 -11.87
CA GLN A 153 4.81 -7.41 -12.73
C GLN A 153 5.99 -6.89 -11.91
N PRO A 154 6.92 -7.75 -11.49
CA PRO A 154 8.17 -7.33 -10.86
C PRO A 154 9.05 -6.56 -11.84
N HIS A 155 9.66 -5.47 -11.37
CA HIS A 155 10.55 -4.62 -12.16
C HIS A 155 11.79 -4.20 -11.40
N GLU A 156 12.90 -4.11 -12.15
CA GLU A 156 14.18 -3.56 -11.70
C GLU A 156 14.57 -2.34 -12.57
N PRO A 157 13.88 -1.20 -12.44
CA PRO A 157 14.16 -0.03 -13.27
C PRO A 157 15.49 0.63 -12.87
N ALA A 158 16.17 1.29 -13.81
CA ALA A 158 17.37 2.06 -13.49
C ALA A 158 17.04 3.40 -12.82
N ALA A 159 15.88 4.00 -13.16
CA ALA A 159 15.34 5.21 -12.55
C ALA A 159 13.81 5.11 -12.36
N LEU A 160 13.21 5.92 -11.48
CA LEU A 160 11.75 5.97 -11.32
C LEU A 160 11.05 6.38 -12.63
N THR A 161 11.71 7.21 -13.43
CA THR A 161 11.26 7.63 -14.76
C THR A 161 11.14 6.44 -15.71
N ASP A 162 12.06 5.48 -15.68
CA ASP A 162 11.99 4.30 -16.53
C ASP A 162 10.76 3.45 -16.18
N LEU A 163 10.48 3.28 -14.89
CA LEU A 163 9.28 2.60 -14.41
C LEU A 163 8.01 3.33 -14.84
N ALA A 164 8.00 4.66 -14.70
CA ALA A 164 6.86 5.48 -15.08
C ALA A 164 6.58 5.41 -16.59
N VAL A 165 7.62 5.48 -17.44
CA VAL A 165 7.49 5.32 -18.89
C VAL A 165 7.02 3.92 -19.25
N TRP A 166 7.61 2.88 -18.65
CA TRP A 166 7.19 1.49 -18.83
C TRP A 166 5.71 1.32 -18.52
N ARG A 167 5.26 1.84 -17.37
CA ARG A 167 3.87 1.79 -16.92
C ARG A 167 2.91 2.30 -17.99
N TYR A 168 3.16 3.50 -18.53
CA TYR A 168 2.24 4.08 -19.53
C TYR A 168 2.33 3.38 -20.89
N ARG A 169 3.49 2.86 -21.27
CA ARG A 169 3.66 2.12 -22.53
C ARG A 169 2.95 0.77 -22.49
N SER A 170 2.97 0.08 -21.34
CA SER A 170 2.31 -1.22 -21.21
C SER A 170 0.79 -1.13 -21.38
N TYR A 171 0.17 0.04 -21.21
CA TYR A 171 -1.27 0.18 -21.42
C TYR A 171 -1.69 -0.15 -22.85
N ALA A 172 -0.80 0.05 -23.82
CA ALA A 172 -1.03 -0.28 -25.22
C ALA A 172 -1.10 -1.81 -25.47
N SER A 173 -0.56 -2.63 -24.57
CA SER A 173 -0.66 -4.10 -24.62
C SER A 173 -1.66 -4.65 -23.61
N ASP A 174 -1.60 -4.19 -22.35
CA ASP A 174 -2.41 -4.70 -21.24
C ASP A 174 -3.93 -4.48 -21.47
N LEU A 175 -4.35 -3.30 -21.95
CA LEU A 175 -5.77 -2.98 -22.16
C LEU A 175 -6.38 -3.81 -23.31
N PRO A 176 -5.78 -3.88 -24.52
CA PRO A 176 -6.28 -4.77 -25.57
C PRO A 176 -6.30 -6.24 -25.16
N TRP A 177 -5.27 -6.72 -24.45
CA TRP A 177 -5.24 -8.09 -23.95
C TRP A 177 -6.41 -8.37 -23.01
N ALA A 178 -6.66 -7.51 -22.03
CA ALA A 178 -7.73 -7.69 -21.05
C ALA A 178 -9.12 -7.65 -21.71
N ARG A 179 -9.30 -6.77 -22.70
CA ARG A 179 -10.51 -6.69 -23.52
C ARG A 179 -10.77 -7.99 -24.28
N ASP A 180 -9.76 -8.51 -24.96
CA ASP A 180 -9.90 -9.70 -25.78
C ASP A 180 -10.13 -10.94 -24.89
N ARG A 181 -9.49 -10.99 -23.72
CA ARG A 181 -9.75 -12.03 -22.72
C ARG A 181 -11.19 -12.00 -22.18
N ILE A 182 -11.75 -10.83 -21.91
CA ILE A 182 -13.16 -10.73 -21.48
C ILE A 182 -14.11 -11.19 -22.58
N ARG A 183 -13.83 -10.86 -23.85
CA ARG A 183 -14.64 -11.31 -24.98
C ARG A 183 -14.66 -12.82 -25.10
N GLU A 184 -13.50 -13.46 -24.97
CA GLU A 184 -13.39 -14.92 -24.95
C GLU A 184 -14.22 -15.53 -23.82
N LEU A 185 -14.13 -14.98 -22.61
CA LEU A 185 -14.83 -15.49 -21.43
C LEU A 185 -16.35 -15.29 -21.45
N LEU A 186 -16.86 -14.32 -22.22
CA LEU A 186 -18.28 -13.98 -22.25
C LEU A 186 -19.07 -14.62 -23.40
N GLU A 187 -18.42 -15.35 -24.31
CA GLU A 187 -19.03 -16.13 -25.42
C GLU A 187 -20.23 -15.42 -26.11
N GLY A 188 -20.04 -14.18 -26.59
CA GLY A 188 -21.13 -13.34 -27.12
C GLY A 188 -20.75 -12.46 -28.32
N ASP A 189 -21.74 -11.70 -28.81
CA ASP A 189 -21.56 -10.74 -29.91
C ASP A 189 -20.42 -9.75 -29.59
N HIS A 190 -19.47 -9.64 -30.51
CA HIS A 190 -18.28 -8.81 -30.34
C HIS A 190 -18.61 -7.32 -30.46
N ALA A 191 -19.77 -6.98 -31.05
CA ALA A 191 -20.31 -5.64 -31.08
C ALA A 191 -20.81 -5.24 -29.68
N GLY A 192 -20.08 -4.34 -29.01
CA GLY A 192 -20.46 -3.85 -27.67
C GLY A 192 -19.87 -4.64 -26.49
N ALA A 193 -18.84 -5.46 -26.74
CA ALA A 193 -18.10 -6.09 -25.65
C ALA A 193 -17.44 -5.04 -24.74
N PRO A 194 -17.55 -5.20 -23.42
CA PRO A 194 -17.05 -4.22 -22.46
C PRO A 194 -15.53 -4.16 -22.48
N ASN A 195 -14.99 -2.95 -22.33
CA ASN A 195 -13.56 -2.69 -22.40
C ASN A 195 -13.09 -2.13 -21.05
N PRO A 196 -11.95 -2.58 -20.51
CA PRO A 196 -11.33 -1.89 -19.39
C PRO A 196 -11.02 -0.43 -19.77
N GLU A 197 -11.44 0.51 -18.92
CA GLU A 197 -11.34 1.94 -19.22
C GLU A 197 -10.01 2.55 -18.77
N TYR A 198 -9.39 1.98 -17.74
CA TYR A 198 -8.19 2.52 -17.13
C TYR A 198 -7.36 1.43 -16.45
N VAL A 199 -6.15 1.81 -16.04
CA VAL A 199 -5.24 0.98 -15.25
C VAL A 199 -4.84 1.76 -14.00
N LEU A 200 -5.14 1.23 -12.83
CA LEU A 200 -4.56 1.72 -11.57
C LEU A 200 -3.31 0.90 -11.23
N SER A 201 -2.29 1.54 -10.65
CA SER A 201 -1.08 0.86 -10.18
C SER A 201 -0.90 1.02 -8.68
N LEU A 202 -0.62 -0.09 -8.00
CA LEU A 202 -0.06 -0.16 -6.66
C LEU A 202 1.39 -0.65 -6.79
N TYR A 203 2.34 0.14 -6.30
CA TYR A 203 3.76 -0.20 -6.30
C TYR A 203 4.19 -0.65 -4.90
N CYS A 204 4.63 -1.90 -4.77
CA CYS A 204 5.28 -2.37 -3.56
C CYS A 204 6.81 -2.28 -3.77
N LEU A 205 7.43 -1.25 -3.20
CA LEU A 205 8.87 -1.05 -3.29
C LEU A 205 9.58 -1.98 -2.31
N THR A 206 10.42 -2.87 -2.83
CA THR A 206 11.18 -3.86 -2.04
C THR A 206 12.61 -3.41 -1.78
N SER A 207 13.21 -2.67 -2.72
CA SER A 207 14.55 -2.10 -2.60
C SER A 207 14.69 -0.79 -3.36
N GLY A 208 15.55 0.10 -2.90
CA GLY A 208 15.86 1.36 -3.58
C GLY A 208 17.12 2.03 -3.03
N PRO A 209 17.79 2.89 -3.82
CA PRO A 209 19.05 3.51 -3.44
C PRO A 209 18.92 4.68 -2.45
N TRP A 210 17.70 5.08 -2.11
CA TRP A 210 17.43 6.29 -1.33
C TRP A 210 17.44 6.05 0.19
N ALA A 211 17.70 7.11 0.94
CA ALA A 211 17.61 7.14 2.40
C ALA A 211 16.99 8.47 2.87
N GLY A 212 16.44 8.49 4.08
CA GLY A 212 15.84 9.68 4.68
C GLY A 212 14.75 10.29 3.79
N ASP A 213 14.71 11.62 3.69
CA ASP A 213 13.66 12.36 2.97
C ASP A 213 13.58 12.02 1.47
N ALA A 214 14.69 11.59 0.86
CA ALA A 214 14.71 11.15 -0.54
C ALA A 214 13.93 9.84 -0.73
N TYR A 215 13.90 8.98 0.29
CA TYR A 215 13.12 7.74 0.27
C TYR A 215 11.61 8.04 0.29
N ASP A 216 11.17 8.92 1.18
CA ASP A 216 9.78 9.41 1.22
C ASP A 216 9.38 10.06 -0.11
N THR A 217 10.26 10.86 -0.68
CA THR A 217 10.04 11.52 -1.96
C THR A 217 9.90 10.52 -3.11
N ALA A 218 10.72 9.46 -3.13
CA ALA A 218 10.60 8.39 -4.11
C ALA A 218 9.24 7.68 -4.07
N LEU A 219 8.71 7.37 -2.87
CA LEU A 219 7.37 6.78 -2.75
C LEU A 219 6.26 7.76 -3.18
N ARG A 220 6.41 9.08 -2.94
CA ARG A 220 5.46 10.07 -3.47
C ARG A 220 5.46 10.07 -5.00
N LEU A 221 6.65 10.08 -5.62
CA LEU A 221 6.79 10.00 -7.08
C LEU A 221 6.17 8.72 -7.65
N LEU A 222 6.36 7.57 -6.98
CA LEU A 222 5.71 6.30 -7.35
C LEU A 222 4.18 6.37 -7.28
N SER A 223 3.61 7.13 -6.34
CA SER A 223 2.15 7.35 -6.26
C SER A 223 1.62 8.36 -7.31
N THR A 224 2.51 9.11 -7.97
CA THR A 224 2.15 10.06 -9.04
C THR A 224 3.12 10.05 -10.24
N PRO A 225 3.30 8.90 -10.91
CA PRO A 225 4.36 8.73 -11.91
C PRO A 225 4.19 9.63 -13.15
N SER A 226 3.02 10.26 -13.33
CA SER A 226 2.80 11.25 -14.41
C SER A 226 3.74 12.45 -14.35
N VAL A 227 4.29 12.81 -13.17
CA VAL A 227 5.19 13.97 -13.06
C VAL A 227 6.58 13.73 -13.66
N LEU A 228 6.88 12.48 -14.04
CA LEU A 228 8.15 12.05 -14.64
C LEU A 228 8.04 11.81 -16.16
N VAL A 229 6.84 11.88 -16.73
CA VAL A 229 6.56 11.39 -18.10
C VAL A 229 5.76 12.41 -18.90
N ASP A 230 6.22 12.72 -20.10
CA ASP A 230 5.37 13.34 -21.12
C ASP A 230 4.49 12.27 -21.76
N ARG A 231 3.23 12.22 -21.33
CA ARG A 231 2.23 11.28 -21.85
C ARG A 231 1.75 11.63 -23.26
N GLY A 232 1.89 12.88 -23.67
CA GLY A 232 1.42 13.40 -24.96
C GLY A 232 2.48 13.46 -26.04
N ALA A 233 3.70 12.98 -25.76
CA ALA A 233 4.81 13.05 -26.69
C ALA A 233 4.49 12.34 -28.03
N PRO A 234 4.96 12.89 -29.16
CA PRO A 234 4.82 12.23 -30.46
C PRO A 234 5.45 10.83 -30.44
N GLY A 235 4.67 9.80 -30.75
CA GLY A 235 5.13 8.40 -30.69
C GLY A 235 4.82 7.68 -29.37
N GLY A 236 4.10 8.33 -28.45
CA GLY A 236 3.62 7.75 -27.20
C GLY A 236 4.43 8.22 -25.98
N PRO A 237 4.14 7.67 -24.78
CA PRO A 237 4.73 8.12 -23.52
C PRO A 237 6.27 8.13 -23.56
N ALA A 238 6.86 9.27 -23.20
CA ALA A 238 8.30 9.51 -23.24
C ALA A 238 8.79 10.09 -21.91
N PRO A 239 10.05 9.81 -21.51
CA PRO A 239 10.62 10.38 -20.30
C PRO A 239 10.73 11.91 -20.43
N LEU A 240 10.52 12.62 -19.32
CA LEU A 240 10.96 14.02 -19.23
C LEU A 240 12.50 14.08 -19.20
N ALA A 241 13.07 15.30 -19.21
CA ALA A 241 14.52 15.47 -19.13
C ALA A 241 15.10 14.74 -17.90
N CYS A 242 16.27 14.11 -18.05
CA CYS A 242 16.87 13.28 -17.00
C CYS A 242 17.07 14.00 -15.66
N THR A 243 17.26 15.32 -15.69
CA THR A 243 17.42 16.17 -14.51
C THR A 243 16.13 16.36 -13.71
N VAL A 244 14.95 16.02 -14.27
CA VAL A 244 13.65 16.21 -13.60
C VAL A 244 13.55 15.31 -12.37
N GLU A 245 13.81 14.01 -12.52
CA GLU A 245 13.75 13.07 -11.38
C GLU A 245 14.75 13.46 -10.28
N GLU A 246 16.00 13.75 -10.66
CA GLU A 246 17.04 14.19 -9.72
C GLU A 246 16.62 15.46 -8.95
N SER A 247 16.07 16.44 -9.67
CA SER A 247 15.58 17.69 -9.07
C SER A 247 14.41 17.44 -8.11
N LEU A 248 13.45 16.62 -8.49
CA LEU A 248 12.29 16.30 -7.66
C LEU A 248 12.68 15.54 -6.38
N LEU A 249 13.62 14.59 -6.50
CA LEU A 249 14.20 13.88 -5.34
C LEU A 249 14.97 14.84 -4.43
N ALA A 250 15.77 15.76 -4.98
CA ALA A 250 16.58 16.69 -4.21
C ALA A 250 15.76 17.79 -3.52
N THR A 251 14.67 18.23 -4.14
CA THR A 251 13.80 19.31 -3.62
C THR A 251 12.68 18.80 -2.72
N GLY A 252 12.48 17.48 -2.65
CA GLY A 252 11.46 16.87 -1.80
C GLY A 252 10.05 17.04 -2.36
N PHE A 253 9.81 16.54 -3.57
CA PHE A 253 8.51 16.63 -4.24
C PHE A 253 7.33 16.34 -3.31
N ASP A 254 6.33 17.22 -3.38
CA ASP A 254 5.10 17.16 -2.61
C ASP A 254 3.93 17.66 -3.48
N HIS A 255 2.74 17.11 -3.25
CA HIS A 255 1.55 17.47 -4.00
C HIS A 255 0.30 17.29 -3.13
N PRO A 256 -0.64 18.25 -3.11
CA PRO A 256 -1.80 18.24 -2.20
C PRO A 256 -2.72 17.03 -2.36
N ASP A 257 -2.74 16.43 -3.56
CA ASP A 257 -3.55 15.25 -3.86
C ASP A 257 -2.85 13.92 -3.46
N ILE A 258 -1.66 13.99 -2.87
CA ILE A 258 -0.96 12.83 -2.32
C ILE A 258 -1.23 12.78 -0.81
N VAL A 259 -1.63 11.60 -0.33
CA VAL A 259 -1.98 11.38 1.07
C VAL A 259 -1.10 10.29 1.63
N SER A 260 -0.33 10.61 2.68
CA SER A 260 0.45 9.62 3.41
C SER A 260 -0.47 8.74 4.27
N PHE A 261 -0.17 7.44 4.28
CA PHE A 261 -0.76 6.48 5.21
C PHE A 261 0.29 5.55 5.84
N GLY A 262 1.57 5.86 5.65
CA GLY A 262 2.67 5.12 6.27
C GLY A 262 2.73 5.36 7.78
N VAL A 263 3.31 4.39 8.50
CA VAL A 263 3.54 4.50 9.94
C VAL A 263 5.03 4.53 10.21
N ARG A 264 5.50 5.58 10.89
CA ARG A 264 6.93 5.78 11.18
C ARG A 264 7.56 4.55 11.84
N GLY A 265 8.63 4.04 11.22
CA GLY A 265 9.36 2.86 11.69
C GLY A 265 8.62 1.52 11.45
N VAL A 266 7.54 1.53 10.67
CA VAL A 266 6.78 0.34 10.25
C VAL A 266 6.70 0.29 8.72
N SER A 267 6.26 1.37 8.08
CA SER A 267 6.10 1.47 6.63
C SER A 267 6.21 2.92 6.13
N THR A 268 6.58 3.08 4.87
CA THR A 268 6.45 4.36 4.12
C THR A 268 5.41 4.14 3.03
N ALA A 269 4.37 4.98 3.00
CA ALA A 269 3.26 4.75 2.09
C ALA A 269 2.51 6.02 1.73
N TYR A 270 2.11 6.10 0.46
CA TYR A 270 1.44 7.25 -0.13
C TYR A 270 0.41 6.78 -1.17
N ALA A 271 -0.78 7.38 -1.12
CA ALA A 271 -1.80 7.23 -2.15
C ALA A 271 -1.90 8.54 -2.93
N GLY A 272 -2.11 8.44 -4.24
CA GLY A 272 -2.41 9.56 -5.13
C GLY A 272 -3.51 9.17 -6.12
N TRP A 273 -3.97 10.12 -6.94
CA TRP A 273 -4.95 9.85 -7.99
C TRP A 273 -4.46 8.80 -8.98
N SER A 274 -3.16 8.85 -9.31
CA SER A 274 -2.57 8.01 -10.34
C SER A 274 -2.14 6.64 -9.83
N GLY A 275 -2.01 6.42 -8.52
CA GLY A 275 -1.54 5.16 -7.97
C GLY A 275 -1.26 5.19 -6.48
N VAL A 276 -0.91 4.03 -5.94
CA VAL A 276 -0.52 3.84 -4.55
C VAL A 276 0.91 3.33 -4.51
N ALA A 277 1.69 3.77 -3.54
CA ALA A 277 3.05 3.30 -3.32
C ALA A 277 3.22 2.89 -1.86
N TYR A 278 3.85 1.74 -1.64
CA TYR A 278 4.02 1.14 -0.32
C TYR A 278 5.41 0.52 -0.19
N ALA A 279 6.05 0.76 0.95
CA ALA A 279 7.29 0.12 1.35
C ALA A 279 7.16 -0.36 2.80
N SER A 280 7.42 -1.64 3.02
CA SER A 280 7.41 -2.25 4.36
C SER A 280 8.81 -2.21 4.98
N HIS A 281 8.91 -1.71 6.20
CA HIS A 281 10.15 -1.72 7.00
C HIS A 281 10.12 -2.81 8.08
N SER A 282 8.96 -3.40 8.37
CA SER A 282 8.79 -4.40 9.42
C SER A 282 7.73 -5.43 9.02
N SER A 283 8.15 -6.61 8.56
CA SER A 283 7.25 -7.67 8.08
C SER A 283 6.17 -8.09 9.07
N GLU A 284 6.44 -8.05 10.39
CA GLU A 284 5.47 -8.43 11.43
C GLU A 284 4.44 -7.35 11.76
N ARG A 285 4.73 -6.07 11.46
CA ARG A 285 3.92 -4.93 11.90
C ARG A 285 3.26 -4.18 10.75
N SER A 286 3.82 -4.29 9.56
CA SER A 286 3.33 -3.69 8.33
C SER A 286 2.04 -4.35 7.86
N LEU A 287 1.24 -3.59 7.12
CA LEU A 287 0.25 -4.19 6.22
C LEU A 287 0.95 -5.12 5.24
N THR A 288 0.29 -6.24 4.97
CA THR A 288 0.64 -7.19 3.92
C THR A 288 0.23 -6.64 2.56
N THR A 289 0.89 -7.10 1.50
CA THR A 289 0.51 -6.79 0.12
C THR A 289 -0.92 -7.22 -0.17
N ASP A 290 -1.38 -8.34 0.39
CA ASP A 290 -2.75 -8.84 0.20
C ASP A 290 -3.80 -7.90 0.81
N GLU A 291 -3.51 -7.25 1.95
CA GLU A 291 -4.41 -6.26 2.55
C GLU A 291 -4.55 -5.00 1.68
N LEU A 292 -3.44 -4.54 1.06
CA LEU A 292 -3.45 -3.42 0.10
C LEU A 292 -4.22 -3.78 -1.18
N VAL A 293 -3.93 -4.96 -1.74
CA VAL A 293 -4.60 -5.49 -2.94
C VAL A 293 -6.09 -5.67 -2.69
N ALA A 294 -6.51 -6.21 -1.54
CA ALA A 294 -7.92 -6.39 -1.20
C ALA A 294 -8.67 -5.06 -1.07
N CYS A 295 -8.03 -4.04 -0.49
CA CYS A 295 -8.59 -2.69 -0.45
C CYS A 295 -8.77 -2.13 -1.87
N GLU A 296 -7.74 -2.21 -2.71
CA GLU A 296 -7.80 -1.68 -4.07
C GLU A 296 -8.80 -2.44 -4.95
N LEU A 297 -8.85 -3.76 -4.88
CA LEU A 297 -9.87 -4.56 -5.57
C LEU A 297 -11.29 -4.07 -5.25
N THR A 298 -11.56 -3.77 -3.97
CA THR A 298 -12.87 -3.25 -3.54
C THR A 298 -13.13 -1.84 -4.09
N VAL A 299 -12.15 -0.94 -3.97
CA VAL A 299 -12.26 0.46 -4.41
C VAL A 299 -12.41 0.53 -5.93
N GLN A 300 -11.56 -0.17 -6.69
CA GLN A 300 -11.60 -0.16 -8.16
C GLN A 300 -12.86 -0.82 -8.71
N ALA A 301 -13.37 -1.88 -8.07
CA ALA A 301 -14.65 -2.48 -8.45
C ALA A 301 -15.80 -1.47 -8.31
N LEU A 302 -15.88 -0.76 -7.19
CA LEU A 302 -16.93 0.21 -6.94
C LEU A 302 -16.76 1.50 -7.75
N TRP A 303 -15.52 1.90 -8.03
CA TRP A 303 -15.24 3.01 -8.92
C TRP A 303 -15.75 2.70 -10.33
N CYS A 304 -15.43 1.51 -10.86
CA CYS A 304 -15.94 1.07 -12.16
C CYS A 304 -17.48 0.95 -12.19
N PHE A 305 -18.08 0.39 -11.13
CA PHE A 305 -19.54 0.30 -11.01
C PHE A 305 -20.21 1.68 -11.02
N THR A 306 -19.69 2.64 -10.24
CA THR A 306 -20.24 4.01 -10.20
C THR A 306 -19.97 4.78 -11.50
N ARG A 307 -18.84 4.53 -12.17
CA ARG A 307 -18.55 5.07 -13.51
C ARG A 307 -19.58 4.61 -14.55
N HIS A 308 -19.98 3.34 -14.50
CA HIS A 308 -21.02 2.81 -15.39
C HIS A 308 -22.37 3.52 -15.18
N ILE A 309 -22.77 3.75 -13.92
CA ILE A 309 -23.98 4.51 -13.60
C ILE A 309 -23.88 5.95 -14.12
N GLN A 310 -22.74 6.59 -13.90
CA GLN A 310 -22.47 7.93 -14.41
C GLN A 310 -22.54 7.96 -15.95
N GLN A 311 -22.02 6.94 -16.64
CA GLN A 311 -22.07 6.86 -18.10
C GLN A 311 -23.52 6.80 -18.61
N MET A 312 -24.40 6.03 -17.97
CA MET A 312 -25.83 6.01 -18.35
C MET A 312 -26.45 7.42 -18.30
N VAL A 313 -26.15 8.19 -17.24
CA VAL A 313 -26.61 9.58 -17.10
C VAL A 313 -26.00 10.49 -18.17
N GLU A 314 -24.70 10.37 -18.43
CA GLU A 314 -23.99 11.12 -19.47
C GLU A 314 -24.54 10.84 -20.88
N ASP A 315 -25.02 9.61 -21.11
CA ASP A 315 -25.68 9.19 -22.35
C ASP A 315 -27.16 9.61 -22.43
N GLY A 316 -27.66 10.34 -21.43
CA GLY A 316 -29.05 10.84 -21.36
C GLY A 316 -30.08 9.76 -21.00
N GLN A 317 -29.65 8.65 -20.41
CA GLN A 317 -30.52 7.56 -19.96
C GLN A 317 -30.81 7.69 -18.47
N ASP A 318 -32.02 7.27 -18.06
CA ASP A 318 -32.32 7.07 -16.65
C ASP A 318 -31.52 5.87 -16.13
N PRO A 319 -30.57 6.04 -15.21
CA PRO A 319 -29.73 4.95 -14.75
C PRO A 319 -30.57 3.88 -14.04
N SER A 320 -30.39 2.64 -14.48
CA SER A 320 -31.12 1.49 -13.93
C SER A 320 -30.17 0.34 -13.63
N MET A 321 -30.32 -0.24 -12.43
CA MET A 321 -29.59 -1.41 -11.96
C MET A 321 -30.57 -2.40 -11.32
N PRO A 322 -30.28 -3.71 -11.33
CA PRO A 322 -31.09 -4.67 -10.58
C PRO A 322 -31.25 -4.25 -9.12
N GLU A 323 -32.43 -4.46 -8.52
CA GLU A 323 -32.78 -3.94 -7.19
C GLU A 323 -31.72 -4.25 -6.11
N ARG A 324 -31.15 -5.46 -6.16
CA ARG A 324 -30.07 -5.91 -5.27
C ARG A 324 -28.83 -5.01 -5.31
N TYR A 325 -28.55 -4.38 -6.45
CA TYR A 325 -27.40 -3.49 -6.69
C TYR A 325 -27.83 -2.03 -6.94
N GLY A 326 -29.02 -1.64 -6.46
CA GLY A 326 -29.53 -0.27 -6.56
C GLY A 326 -28.94 0.71 -5.53
N TRP A 327 -29.60 1.86 -5.32
CA TRP A 327 -29.11 2.91 -4.41
C TRP A 327 -28.86 2.43 -2.97
N ARG A 328 -29.61 1.45 -2.46
CA ARG A 328 -29.41 0.87 -1.11
C ARG A 328 -28.08 0.13 -1.01
N PHE A 329 -27.65 -0.53 -2.09
CA PHE A 329 -26.35 -1.20 -2.17
C PHE A 329 -25.22 -0.16 -2.11
N LEU A 330 -25.30 0.92 -2.89
CA LEU A 330 -24.31 2.00 -2.85
C LEU A 330 -24.22 2.67 -1.48
N ARG A 331 -25.37 2.92 -0.83
CA ARG A 331 -25.40 3.44 0.55
C ARG A 331 -24.68 2.52 1.53
N ALA A 332 -24.91 1.20 1.41
CA ALA A 332 -24.24 0.22 2.26
C ALA A 332 -22.74 0.11 1.96
N ALA A 333 -22.35 0.21 0.68
CA ALA A 333 -20.95 0.24 0.25
C ALA A 333 -20.21 1.47 0.84
N ALA A 334 -20.80 2.66 0.71
CA ALA A 334 -20.27 3.90 1.28
C ALA A 334 -20.08 3.78 2.80
N SER A 335 -21.10 3.28 3.52
CA SER A 335 -20.99 3.06 4.98
C SER A 335 -19.85 2.10 5.33
N ARG A 336 -19.70 0.98 4.61
CA ARG A 336 -18.66 -0.03 4.90
C ARG A 336 -17.24 0.44 4.57
N LEU A 337 -17.08 1.36 3.63
CA LEU A 337 -15.79 1.94 3.26
C LEU A 337 -15.37 3.12 4.15
N THR A 338 -16.32 3.76 4.81
CA THR A 338 -16.06 4.96 5.63
C THR A 338 -16.14 4.69 7.13
N THR A 339 -16.73 3.56 7.56
CA THR A 339 -16.85 3.21 8.97
C THR A 339 -15.73 2.26 9.39
N ALA A 340 -14.92 2.68 10.37
CA ALA A 340 -13.91 1.83 10.98
C ALA A 340 -14.55 0.61 11.67
N ARG A 341 -13.93 -0.56 11.52
CA ARG A 341 -14.43 -1.81 12.15
C ARG A 341 -13.78 -2.01 13.52
N ALA A 342 -14.49 -2.65 14.44
CA ALA A 342 -14.03 -2.81 15.83
C ALA A 342 -12.67 -3.55 16.00
N GLN A 343 -12.31 -4.41 15.05
CA GLN A 343 -11.05 -5.17 15.04
C GLN A 343 -10.05 -4.68 14.00
N GLU A 344 -10.34 -3.58 13.31
CA GLU A 344 -9.47 -3.04 12.28
C GLU A 344 -8.30 -2.28 12.89
N THR A 345 -7.09 -2.50 12.37
CA THR A 345 -5.89 -1.80 12.86
C THR A 345 -5.89 -0.35 12.37
N ALA A 346 -5.22 0.55 13.11
CA ALA A 346 -5.09 1.95 12.70
C ALA A 346 -4.44 2.11 11.31
N GLN A 347 -3.51 1.21 10.95
CA GLN A 347 -2.89 1.19 9.62
C GLN A 347 -3.90 0.93 8.50
N HIS A 348 -4.81 -0.03 8.70
CA HIS A 348 -5.88 -0.31 7.74
C HIS A 348 -6.81 0.88 7.56
N VAL A 349 -7.17 1.56 8.66
CA VAL A 349 -8.00 2.77 8.61
C VAL A 349 -7.30 3.86 7.79
N LEU A 350 -6.03 4.16 8.09
CA LEU A 350 -5.25 5.18 7.37
C LEU A 350 -5.11 4.85 5.88
N MET A 351 -4.77 3.60 5.55
CA MET A 351 -4.68 3.12 4.17
C MET A 351 -6.00 3.34 3.43
N ARG A 352 -7.11 2.85 4.00
CA ARG A 352 -8.43 2.97 3.36
C ARG A 352 -8.84 4.43 3.21
N GLU A 353 -8.65 5.27 4.22
CA GLU A 353 -8.98 6.70 4.14
C GLU A 353 -8.18 7.42 3.05
N ALA A 354 -6.88 7.15 2.96
CA ALA A 354 -6.03 7.72 1.91
C ALA A 354 -6.50 7.32 0.51
N ILE A 355 -6.70 6.02 0.27
CA ILE A 355 -7.16 5.49 -1.03
C ILE A 355 -8.56 6.01 -1.38
N MET A 356 -9.49 6.05 -0.41
CA MET A 356 -10.84 6.59 -0.63
C MET A 356 -10.82 8.08 -0.98
N LYS A 357 -9.94 8.85 -0.34
CA LYS A 357 -9.78 10.28 -0.61
C LYS A 357 -9.19 10.51 -2.00
N THR A 358 -8.09 9.84 -2.35
CA THR A 358 -7.38 10.12 -3.60
C THR A 358 -8.05 9.52 -4.83
N SER A 359 -8.86 8.47 -4.69
CA SER A 359 -9.68 7.92 -5.79
C SER A 359 -10.95 8.74 -6.07
N GLY A 360 -11.34 9.64 -5.17
CA GLY A 360 -12.60 10.38 -5.23
C GLY A 360 -13.86 9.49 -5.09
N LEU A 361 -13.70 8.22 -4.69
CA LEU A 361 -14.79 7.24 -4.69
C LEU A 361 -15.95 7.64 -3.75
N ALA A 362 -15.66 8.30 -2.63
CA ALA A 362 -16.69 8.71 -1.67
C ALA A 362 -17.75 9.62 -2.30
N GLU A 363 -17.33 10.56 -3.15
CA GLU A 363 -18.26 11.46 -3.85
C GLU A 363 -18.98 10.73 -4.99
N ARG A 364 -18.25 9.91 -5.76
CA ARG A 364 -18.84 9.09 -6.83
C ARG A 364 -19.95 8.16 -6.32
N LEU A 365 -19.76 7.54 -5.17
CA LEU A 365 -20.77 6.70 -4.52
C LEU A 365 -22.02 7.50 -4.17
N ARG A 366 -21.87 8.74 -3.70
CA ARG A 366 -22.98 9.63 -3.35
C ARG A 366 -23.77 10.04 -4.58
N THR A 367 -23.08 10.55 -5.62
CA THR A 367 -23.71 10.96 -6.87
C THR A 367 -24.46 9.79 -7.54
N ALA A 368 -23.83 8.61 -7.62
CA ALA A 368 -24.46 7.43 -8.19
C ALA A 368 -25.65 6.93 -7.35
N GLN A 369 -25.59 7.05 -6.02
CA GLN A 369 -26.71 6.73 -5.13
C GLN A 369 -27.91 7.65 -5.37
N GLU A 370 -27.67 8.95 -5.53
CA GLU A 370 -28.70 9.95 -5.81
C GLU A 370 -29.35 9.69 -7.17
N ALA A 371 -28.54 9.49 -8.22
CA ALA A 371 -29.04 9.21 -9.56
C ALA A 371 -29.95 7.95 -9.60
N LEU A 372 -29.50 6.84 -9.00
CA LEU A 372 -30.33 5.62 -8.92
C LEU A 372 -31.57 5.76 -8.03
N ARG A 373 -31.58 6.71 -7.08
CA ARG A 373 -32.73 6.94 -6.22
C ARG A 373 -33.79 7.77 -6.94
N GLU A 374 -33.38 8.76 -7.72
CA GLU A 374 -34.27 9.61 -8.52
C GLU A 374 -34.95 8.79 -9.62
N SER A 375 -34.22 7.93 -10.33
CA SER A 375 -34.80 7.06 -11.38
C SER A 375 -35.72 5.95 -10.84
N ALA A 376 -35.70 5.68 -9.54
CA ALA A 376 -36.53 4.65 -8.91
C ALA A 376 -37.84 5.22 -8.31
N GLY A 377 -37.97 6.55 -8.23
CA GLY A 377 -39.16 7.25 -7.75
C GLY A 377 -40.04 7.68 -8.91
#